data_AF-A0A932E370-F1
#
_entry.id   AF-A0A932E370-F1
#
_cell.length_a   1.000
_cell.length_b   1.000
_cell.length_c   1.000
_cell.angle_alpha   90.00
_cell.angle_beta   90.00
_cell.angle_gamma   90.00
#
_symmetry.space_group_name_H-M   'P 1'
#
loop_
_entity.id
_entity.type
_entity.pdbx_description
1 polymer ?
#
loop_
_entity_poly.entity_id
_entity_poly.type
_entity_poly.pdbx_seq_one_letter_code
_entity_poly.pdbx_strand_id
1 'polypeptide(L)'
;MTKREFLGLLAAGSGAAALGPARAWADRIRILGEGPAPDRTLGTPQASPEFRRLVAGVLLGTRRSYGSLHVFWLHGAPPPAPLAIATLEEARQRGDLAIAERPQATVPSLVVENRGKLHALLLAGEILLGGKQNRVVTEDVLLPPASGPVDLAVYCVEQGRWAGTSGGFSARGTFAAPALRARVMDKSGQQRVWAEVDRYAARMAAPSPTRSYQAVDDKAEVRAHRQAVEQAVDTRAPAGALGAAVFVAGALTGLDLFADPGLFVREWPKLLRAQALESYDRRALEDVDEAGLRARVAALLERAAGIEGTVRRGAGVGRLFEFRLERGRGAALVAEGQVVHAAVL
;
A
#
# COMPACT_ATOMS: atom_id res chain seq x y z
N MET A 1 31.35 36.62 54.40
CA MET A 1 32.25 35.82 55.27
C MET A 1 31.57 34.46 55.46
N THR A 2 31.74 33.46 54.58
CA THR A 2 32.86 32.53 54.25
C THR A 2 33.10 31.39 55.24
N LYS A 3 33.43 30.22 54.64
CA LYS A 3 34.06 28.99 55.17
C LYS A 3 33.13 28.07 55.98
N ARG A 4 32.62 26.95 55.45
CA ARG A 4 33.28 25.69 55.03
C ARG A 4 33.71 24.84 56.24
N GLU A 5 33.00 23.70 56.38
CA GLU A 5 33.39 22.42 56.99
C GLU A 5 33.80 22.41 58.47
N PHE A 6 33.08 21.66 59.32
CA PHE A 6 33.75 20.76 60.27
C PHE A 6 32.80 19.75 60.93
N LEU A 7 33.04 18.46 60.65
CA LEU A 7 32.74 17.27 61.47
C LEU A 7 31.26 16.95 61.79
N GLY A 8 30.79 15.70 61.74
CA GLY A 8 31.48 14.43 61.79
C GLY A 8 30.67 13.49 62.70
N LEU A 9 29.96 12.55 62.05
CA LEU A 9 29.48 11.24 62.49
C LEU A 9 29.28 10.87 63.99
N LEU A 10 28.14 10.20 64.22
CA LEU A 10 27.81 9.17 65.24
C LEU A 10 27.54 9.68 66.68
N ALA A 11 26.56 9.22 67.44
CA ALA A 11 25.47 8.27 67.29
C ALA A 11 24.60 8.39 68.56
N ALA A 12 23.28 8.16 68.47
CA ALA A 12 22.50 7.32 69.40
C ALA A 12 20.99 7.54 69.21
N GLY A 13 20.26 6.42 69.05
CA GLY A 13 19.01 6.25 69.79
C GLY A 13 17.68 6.43 69.04
N SER A 14 17.18 5.29 68.54
CA SER A 14 15.81 4.80 68.80
C SER A 14 14.64 5.34 67.96
N GLY A 15 14.24 4.52 66.97
CA GLY A 15 12.91 3.91 66.95
C GLY A 15 11.75 4.66 66.29
N ALA A 16 11.35 4.19 65.09
CA ALA A 16 9.94 3.91 64.75
C ALA A 16 9.87 3.23 63.38
N ALA A 17 9.04 2.20 63.31
CA ALA A 17 8.86 1.27 62.21
C ALA A 17 8.09 1.86 61.01
N ALA A 18 8.40 1.38 59.80
CA ALA A 18 7.41 1.17 58.75
C ALA A 18 7.96 0.17 57.71
N LEU A 19 7.49 -1.07 57.79
CA LEU A 19 7.59 -2.08 56.75
C LEU A 19 6.65 -1.71 55.61
N GLY A 20 7.15 -1.59 54.38
CA GLY A 20 6.35 -1.48 53.16
C GLY A 20 6.82 -2.53 52.15
N PRO A 21 5.96 -3.42 51.62
CA PRO A 21 6.41 -4.53 50.81
C PRO A 21 6.69 -4.09 49.37
N ALA A 22 7.85 -4.50 48.85
CA ALA A 22 8.14 -4.51 47.43
C ALA A 22 7.22 -5.53 46.74
N ARG A 23 6.16 -5.04 46.08
CA ARG A 23 5.33 -5.86 45.18
C ARG A 23 5.79 -5.63 43.74
N ALA A 24 6.34 -6.70 43.18
CA ALA A 24 6.66 -6.87 41.77
C ALA A 24 5.50 -6.40 40.87
N TRP A 25 5.78 -5.44 40.00
CA TRP A 25 4.92 -5.11 38.88
C TRP A 25 5.21 -6.11 37.75
N ALA A 26 4.31 -7.08 37.61
CA ALA A 26 4.23 -7.90 36.41
C ALA A 26 3.48 -7.10 35.33
N ASP A 27 4.18 -6.66 34.29
CA ASP A 27 3.58 -6.09 33.10
C ASP A 27 2.74 -7.15 32.38
N ARG A 28 1.44 -7.17 32.66
CA ARG A 28 0.45 -7.85 31.84
C ARG A 28 0.01 -6.89 30.75
N ILE A 29 0.55 -7.10 29.54
CA ILE A 29 0.03 -6.51 28.30
C ILE A 29 -1.44 -6.93 28.17
N ARG A 30 -2.37 -6.00 28.44
CA ARG A 30 -3.77 -6.13 28.04
C ARG A 30 -3.84 -5.86 26.54
N ILE A 31 -4.00 -6.93 25.76
CA ILE A 31 -4.55 -6.82 24.42
C ILE A 31 -6.00 -6.35 24.60
N LEU A 32 -6.24 -5.06 24.38
CA LEU A 32 -7.60 -4.54 24.31
C LEU A 32 -8.31 -5.24 23.16
N GLY A 33 -9.37 -5.98 23.47
CA GLY A 33 -10.23 -6.61 22.48
C GLY A 33 -10.77 -5.57 21.51
N GLU A 34 -10.70 -5.88 20.22
CA GLU A 34 -11.31 -5.11 19.16
C GLU A 34 -12.83 -5.05 19.42
N GLY A 35 -13.32 -3.91 19.92
CA GLY A 35 -14.72 -3.57 19.76
C GLY A 35 -15.01 -3.43 18.26
N PRO A 36 -16.23 -3.78 17.80
CA PRO A 36 -16.59 -3.62 16.40
C PRO A 36 -16.34 -2.17 15.99
N ALA A 37 -15.62 -1.98 14.88
CA ALA A 37 -15.45 -0.67 14.26
C ALA A 37 -16.83 0.00 14.14
N PRO A 38 -16.95 1.31 14.36
CA PRO A 38 -18.23 2.00 14.21
C PRO A 38 -18.78 1.68 12.83
N ASP A 39 -20.01 1.17 12.81
CA ASP A 39 -20.80 0.93 11.60
C ASP A 39 -20.85 2.25 10.82
N ARG A 40 -19.97 2.37 9.83
CA ARG A 40 -19.89 3.53 8.96
C ARG A 40 -21.05 3.37 8.01
N THR A 41 -22.06 4.21 8.20
CA THR A 41 -23.11 4.47 7.22
C THR A 41 -22.53 4.40 5.82
N LEU A 42 -22.83 3.30 5.12
CA LEU A 42 -22.52 3.16 3.70
C LEU A 42 -23.23 4.33 3.03
N GLY A 43 -22.46 5.32 2.56
CA GLY A 43 -23.01 6.41 1.79
C GLY A 43 -23.85 5.85 0.65
N THR A 44 -24.95 6.54 0.32
CA THR A 44 -25.85 6.11 -0.75
C THR A 44 -25.03 5.77 -2.01
N PRO A 45 -25.24 4.59 -2.62
CA PRO A 45 -24.58 4.25 -3.87
C PRO A 45 -24.77 5.38 -4.88
N GLN A 46 -23.67 5.81 -5.49
CA GLN A 46 -23.68 6.85 -6.50
C GLN A 46 -22.63 6.55 -7.56
N ALA A 47 -22.85 7.05 -8.77
CA ALA A 47 -21.85 6.99 -9.83
C ALA A 47 -20.73 8.02 -9.60
N SER A 48 -19.52 7.73 -10.07
CA SER A 48 -18.46 8.74 -10.25
C SER A 48 -18.36 9.12 -11.73
N PRO A 49 -18.78 10.34 -12.12
CA PRO A 49 -18.68 10.80 -13.51
C PRO A 49 -17.23 10.83 -14.03
N GLU A 50 -16.27 11.21 -13.18
CA GLU A 50 -14.85 11.23 -13.52
C GLU A 50 -14.32 9.83 -13.82
N PHE A 51 -14.63 8.87 -12.94
CA PHE A 51 -14.26 7.48 -13.16
C PHE A 51 -14.89 6.91 -14.43
N ARG A 52 -16.21 7.08 -14.59
CA ARG A 52 -16.94 6.64 -15.80
C ARG A 52 -16.31 7.19 -17.08
N ARG A 53 -16.00 8.49 -17.12
CA ARG A 53 -15.34 9.11 -18.29
C ARG A 53 -13.99 8.49 -18.59
N LEU A 54 -13.16 8.22 -17.56
CA LEU A 54 -11.88 7.56 -17.75
C LEU A 54 -12.07 6.15 -18.34
N VAL A 55 -12.82 5.27 -17.66
CA VAL A 55 -12.93 3.86 -18.08
C VAL A 55 -13.64 3.68 -19.41
N ALA A 56 -14.63 4.51 -19.74
CA ALA A 56 -15.34 4.44 -21.02
C ALA A 56 -14.44 4.84 -22.22
N GLY A 57 -13.37 5.60 -21.98
CA GLY A 57 -12.40 6.00 -22.99
C GLY A 57 -11.20 5.08 -23.11
N VAL A 58 -11.14 3.98 -22.34
CA VAL A 58 -9.98 3.07 -22.35
C VAL A 58 -10.02 2.13 -23.56
N LEU A 59 -8.89 2.07 -24.26
CA LEU A 59 -8.64 1.16 -25.36
C LEU A 59 -7.55 0.15 -24.98
N LEU A 60 -7.74 -1.11 -25.38
CA LEU A 60 -6.73 -2.16 -25.18
C LEU A 60 -5.64 -2.08 -26.24
N GLY A 61 -4.39 -2.06 -25.79
CA GLY A 61 -3.19 -2.06 -26.60
C GLY A 61 -2.62 -3.46 -26.84
N THR A 62 -1.31 -3.48 -27.09
CA THR A 62 -0.54 -4.71 -27.31
C THR A 62 -0.41 -5.52 -26.02
N ARG A 63 -0.12 -6.82 -26.16
CA ARG A 63 0.17 -7.73 -25.06
C ARG A 63 1.67 -7.96 -24.93
N ARG A 64 2.19 -7.99 -23.70
CA ARG A 64 3.50 -8.54 -23.35
C ARG A 64 3.33 -9.71 -22.38
N SER A 65 4.26 -10.65 -22.35
CA SER A 65 4.10 -11.86 -21.55
C SER A 65 5.42 -12.49 -21.13
N TYR A 66 5.38 -13.18 -20.00
CA TYR A 66 6.46 -14.03 -19.49
C TYR A 66 5.87 -15.17 -18.65
N GLY A 67 6.07 -16.41 -19.08
CA GLY A 67 5.48 -17.57 -18.41
C GLY A 67 3.95 -17.44 -18.28
N SER A 68 3.46 -17.49 -17.04
CA SER A 68 2.03 -17.37 -16.73
C SER A 68 1.51 -15.93 -16.67
N LEU A 69 2.39 -14.93 -16.78
CA LEU A 69 2.04 -13.50 -16.69
C LEU A 69 1.78 -12.91 -18.07
N HIS A 70 0.64 -12.24 -18.22
CA HIS A 70 0.23 -11.53 -19.42
C HIS A 70 -0.21 -10.11 -19.08
N VAL A 71 0.41 -9.11 -19.73
CA VAL A 71 0.11 -7.69 -19.54
C VAL A 71 -0.49 -7.13 -20.81
N PHE A 72 -1.69 -6.55 -20.71
CA PHE A 72 -2.31 -5.75 -21.76
C PHE A 72 -2.18 -4.28 -21.39
N TRP A 73 -1.57 -3.50 -22.27
CA TRP A 73 -1.48 -2.05 -22.08
C TRP A 73 -2.84 -1.41 -22.29
N LEU A 74 -3.14 -0.39 -21.49
CA LEU A 74 -4.37 0.38 -21.58
C LEU A 74 -4.04 1.80 -22.02
N HIS A 75 -4.77 2.30 -23.00
CA HIS A 75 -4.59 3.61 -23.59
C HIS A 75 -5.87 4.42 -23.49
N GLY A 76 -5.76 5.73 -23.59
CA GLY A 76 -6.91 6.64 -23.60
C GLY A 76 -6.45 8.08 -23.77
N ALA A 77 -7.41 9.00 -23.77
CA ALA A 77 -7.10 10.42 -23.83
C ALA A 77 -6.68 10.94 -22.45
N PRO A 78 -5.49 11.54 -22.30
CA PRO A 78 -5.12 12.20 -21.05
C PRO A 78 -6.02 13.43 -20.80
N PRO A 79 -6.13 13.89 -19.55
CA PRO A 79 -6.87 15.11 -19.24
C PRO A 79 -6.15 16.34 -19.82
N PRO A 80 -6.88 17.41 -20.17
CA PRO A 80 -6.27 18.62 -20.74
C PRO A 80 -5.20 19.28 -19.86
N ALA A 81 -5.36 19.17 -18.54
CA ALA A 81 -4.44 19.73 -17.54
C ALA A 81 -4.19 18.68 -16.43
N PRO A 82 -3.16 17.83 -16.58
CA PRO A 82 -2.81 16.84 -15.56
C PRO A 82 -2.25 17.52 -14.31
N LEU A 83 -2.52 16.93 -13.14
CA LEU A 83 -1.97 17.41 -11.87
C LEU A 83 -0.46 17.16 -11.80
N ALA A 84 0.27 18.14 -11.26
CA ALA A 84 1.69 17.96 -10.97
C ALA A 84 1.87 17.09 -9.71
N ILE A 85 2.15 15.80 -9.93
CA ILE A 85 2.23 14.76 -8.90
C ILE A 85 3.62 14.13 -8.90
N ALA A 86 4.22 14.03 -7.72
CA ALA A 86 5.36 13.15 -7.46
C ALA A 86 4.87 11.82 -6.89
N THR A 87 5.51 10.72 -7.31
CA THR A 87 5.30 9.42 -6.65
C THR A 87 5.83 9.46 -5.21
N LEU A 88 5.44 8.48 -4.40
CA LEU A 88 5.97 8.33 -3.05
C LEU A 88 7.51 8.31 -3.07
N GLU A 89 8.13 7.51 -3.94
CA GLU A 89 9.59 7.40 -4.05
C GLU A 89 10.23 8.73 -4.45
N GLU A 90 9.68 9.43 -5.45
CA GLU A 90 10.20 10.73 -5.88
C GLU A 90 10.15 11.76 -4.75
N ALA A 91 9.02 11.84 -4.05
CA ALA A 91 8.84 12.76 -2.93
C ALA A 91 9.77 12.41 -1.75
N ARG A 92 10.01 11.13 -1.48
CA ARG A 92 11.00 10.69 -0.46
C ARG A 92 12.44 10.99 -0.88
N GLN A 93 12.80 10.72 -2.13
CA GLN A 93 14.15 10.93 -2.64
C GLN A 93 14.55 12.41 -2.61
N ARG A 94 13.60 13.32 -2.89
CA ARG A 94 13.81 14.77 -2.77
C ARG A 94 13.80 15.30 -1.33
N GLY A 95 13.41 14.48 -0.35
CA GLY A 95 13.23 14.89 1.04
C GLY A 95 11.94 15.68 1.30
N ASP A 96 11.02 15.70 0.33
CA ASP A 96 9.74 16.43 0.41
C ASP A 96 8.74 15.70 1.31
N LEU A 97 8.72 14.37 1.30
CA LEU A 97 7.75 13.58 2.06
C LEU A 97 8.36 13.09 3.37
N ALA A 98 7.80 13.45 4.52
CA ALA A 98 8.15 12.87 5.81
C ALA A 98 7.16 11.76 6.19
N ILE A 99 7.66 10.67 6.78
CA ILE A 99 6.85 9.53 7.26
C ILE A 99 7.40 9.13 8.63
N ALA A 100 6.54 9.12 9.65
CA ALA A 100 6.93 8.84 11.03
C ALA A 100 5.87 8.02 11.78
N GLU A 101 6.30 7.34 12.84
CA GLU A 101 5.39 6.76 13.84
C GLU A 101 4.91 7.84 14.81
N ARG A 102 3.70 7.71 15.34
CA ARG A 102 3.24 8.56 16.45
C ARG A 102 4.08 8.30 17.72
N PRO A 103 4.26 9.29 18.61
CA PRO A 103 4.99 9.12 19.87
C PRO A 103 4.46 7.95 20.72
N GLN A 104 3.13 7.84 20.86
CA GLN A 104 2.47 6.63 21.33
C GLN A 104 2.13 5.79 20.10
N ALA A 105 3.12 5.06 19.56
CA ALA A 105 2.95 4.28 18.34
C ALA A 105 1.80 3.27 18.49
N THR A 106 0.65 3.60 17.92
CA THR A 106 -0.51 2.72 17.84
C THR A 106 -0.64 2.22 16.41
N VAL A 107 -0.74 0.91 16.26
CA VAL A 107 -1.37 0.34 15.06
C VAL A 107 -2.84 0.77 15.11
N PRO A 108 -3.45 1.23 14.00
CA PRO A 108 -3.05 1.08 12.60
C PRO A 108 -2.68 2.39 11.86
N SER A 109 -1.86 3.28 12.44
CA SER A 109 -1.57 4.59 11.81
C SER A 109 -0.10 5.00 11.77
N LEU A 110 0.29 5.69 10.70
CA LEU A 110 1.49 6.52 10.61
C LEU A 110 1.10 7.99 10.44
N VAL A 111 2.06 8.89 10.61
CA VAL A 111 1.92 10.30 10.23
C VAL A 111 2.76 10.56 8.99
N VAL A 112 2.14 11.17 7.98
CA VAL A 112 2.81 11.62 6.76
C VAL A 112 2.65 13.11 6.57
N GLU A 113 3.66 13.75 5.98
CA GLU A 113 3.64 15.18 5.70
C GLU A 113 4.36 15.46 4.39
N ASN A 114 3.68 16.08 3.44
CA ASN A 114 4.29 16.58 2.22
C ASN A 114 4.74 18.03 2.43
N ARG A 115 6.05 18.23 2.50
CA ARG A 115 6.73 19.53 2.61
C ARG A 115 7.17 20.09 1.25
N GLY A 116 6.92 19.33 0.18
CA GLY A 116 7.27 19.70 -1.19
C GLY A 116 6.29 20.68 -1.83
N LYS A 117 6.61 21.06 -3.07
CA LYS A 117 5.83 21.97 -3.91
C LYS A 117 4.86 21.27 -4.86
N LEU A 118 4.99 19.95 -5.00
CA LEU A 118 4.10 19.11 -5.83
C LEU A 118 3.17 18.33 -4.92
N HIS A 119 2.07 17.81 -5.48
CA HIS A 119 1.33 16.77 -4.79
C HIS A 119 2.21 15.52 -4.61
N ALA A 120 2.01 14.78 -3.52
CA ALA A 120 2.65 13.47 -3.32
C ALA A 120 1.58 12.39 -3.31
N LEU A 121 1.69 11.40 -4.21
CA LEU A 121 0.77 10.27 -4.29
C LEU A 121 1.34 9.08 -3.54
N LEU A 122 0.54 8.55 -2.62
CA LEU A 122 0.76 7.25 -2.01
C LEU A 122 -0.34 6.31 -2.49
N LEU A 123 0.00 5.13 -2.97
CA LEU A 123 -0.91 4.14 -3.52
C LEU A 123 -1.24 3.05 -2.51
N ALA A 124 -2.49 2.57 -2.52
CA ALA A 124 -2.90 1.39 -1.79
C ALA A 124 -2.06 0.19 -2.21
N GLY A 125 -1.38 -0.44 -1.26
CA GLY A 125 -0.44 -1.54 -1.52
C GLY A 125 1.03 -1.15 -1.46
N GLU A 126 1.40 0.13 -1.38
CA GLU A 126 2.81 0.50 -1.17
C GLU A 126 3.32 0.01 0.18
N ILE A 127 4.54 -0.54 0.18
CA ILE A 127 5.19 -1.06 1.38
C ILE A 127 6.27 -0.09 1.86
N LEU A 128 6.10 0.37 3.10
CA LEU A 128 7.00 1.26 3.81
C LEU A 128 7.91 0.41 4.70
N LEU A 129 9.20 0.42 4.42
CA LEU A 129 10.20 -0.40 5.10
C LEU A 129 10.88 0.38 6.22
N GLY A 130 10.94 -0.18 7.42
CA GLY A 130 11.57 0.44 8.58
C GLY A 130 10.66 0.55 9.80
N GLY A 131 10.82 1.62 10.57
CA GLY A 131 10.13 1.84 11.85
C GLY A 131 10.24 0.65 12.81
N LYS A 132 9.24 0.47 13.68
CA LYS A 132 9.11 -0.74 14.51
C LYS A 132 8.70 -1.97 13.69
N GLN A 133 7.97 -1.76 12.60
CA GLN A 133 7.45 -2.77 11.66
C GLN A 133 7.30 -2.20 10.27
N ASN A 134 7.52 -3.04 9.24
CA ASN A 134 7.15 -2.71 7.87
C ASN A 134 5.63 -2.54 7.74
N ARG A 135 5.20 -1.52 7.00
CA ARG A 135 3.79 -1.14 6.84
C ARG A 135 3.36 -1.23 5.38
N VAL A 136 2.07 -1.48 5.16
CA VAL A 136 1.43 -1.38 3.84
C VAL A 136 0.33 -0.32 3.88
N VAL A 137 0.32 0.58 2.89
CA VAL A 137 -0.66 1.65 2.73
C VAL A 137 -2.02 1.07 2.35
N THR A 138 -3.09 1.51 3.03
CA THR A 138 -4.43 0.89 2.90
C THR A 138 -5.31 1.42 1.78
N GLU A 139 -5.11 2.68 1.40
CA GLU A 139 -5.90 3.38 0.39
C GLU A 139 -5.02 4.40 -0.32
N ASP A 140 -5.39 4.79 -1.54
CA ASP A 140 -4.68 5.85 -2.24
C ASP A 140 -4.87 7.18 -1.49
N VAL A 141 -3.77 7.93 -1.35
CA VAL A 141 -3.73 9.22 -0.68
C VAL A 141 -2.96 10.21 -1.54
N LEU A 142 -3.61 11.31 -1.91
CA LEU A 142 -2.95 12.45 -2.55
C LEU A 142 -2.71 13.54 -1.50
N LEU A 143 -1.46 13.77 -1.12
CA LEU A 143 -1.11 14.86 -0.21
C LEU A 143 -0.89 16.14 -1.01
N PRO A 144 -1.58 17.25 -0.69
CA PRO A 144 -1.33 18.53 -1.35
C PRO A 144 0.07 19.06 -1.01
N PRO A 145 0.61 20.02 -1.78
CA PRO A 145 1.81 20.75 -1.39
C PRO A 145 1.67 21.35 0.02
N ALA A 146 2.73 21.29 0.82
CA ALA A 146 2.72 21.79 2.21
C ALA A 146 1.51 21.29 3.03
N SER A 147 1.24 19.97 3.00
CA SER A 147 0.02 19.39 3.56
C SER A 147 -0.16 19.55 5.06
N GLY A 148 0.93 19.82 5.79
CA GLY A 148 1.01 19.53 7.22
C GLY A 148 0.88 18.04 7.54
N PRO A 149 0.85 17.66 8.82
CA PRO A 149 0.74 16.27 9.25
C PRO A 149 -0.64 15.67 8.95
N VAL A 150 -0.66 14.51 8.29
CA VAL A 150 -1.85 13.74 7.93
C VAL A 150 -1.73 12.32 8.46
N ASP A 151 -2.81 11.78 9.01
CA ASP A 151 -2.86 10.38 9.44
C ASP A 151 -2.99 9.43 8.24
N LEU A 152 -2.02 8.54 8.11
CA LEU A 152 -1.99 7.49 7.09
C LEU A 152 -2.40 6.15 7.71
N ALA A 153 -3.52 5.61 7.24
CA ALA A 153 -3.98 4.28 7.64
C ALA A 153 -3.10 3.19 6.99
N VAL A 154 -2.57 2.29 7.84
CA VAL A 154 -1.66 1.23 7.43
C VAL A 154 -1.97 -0.11 8.10
N TYR A 155 -1.54 -1.20 7.49
CA TYR A 155 -1.39 -2.50 8.18
C TYR A 155 0.08 -2.89 8.32
N CYS A 156 0.40 -3.74 9.29
CA CYS A 156 1.71 -4.36 9.41
C CYS A 156 1.86 -5.49 8.39
N VAL A 157 3.02 -5.58 7.74
CA VAL A 157 3.40 -6.73 6.89
C VAL A 157 4.63 -7.47 7.44
N GLU A 158 4.89 -7.28 8.72
CA GLU A 158 5.95 -7.93 9.49
C GLU A 158 5.44 -8.13 10.93
N GLN A 159 5.09 -9.37 11.30
CA GLN A 159 4.40 -9.64 12.56
C GLN A 159 5.37 -9.75 13.75
N GLY A 160 6.50 -10.44 13.57
CA GLY A 160 7.39 -10.85 14.66
C GLY A 160 8.43 -9.81 15.07
N ARG A 161 8.44 -8.62 14.45
CA ARG A 161 9.31 -7.51 14.84
C ARG A 161 8.47 -6.44 15.53
N TRP A 162 8.85 -6.04 16.74
CA TRP A 162 8.36 -4.79 17.35
C TRP A 162 9.53 -4.10 18.06
N ALA A 163 10.62 -3.99 17.31
CA ALA A 163 11.90 -3.48 17.78
C ALA A 163 12.54 -2.72 16.61
N GLY A 164 12.96 -1.49 16.88
CA GLY A 164 13.48 -0.55 15.88
C GLY A 164 13.45 0.87 16.43
N THR A 165 14.28 1.75 15.86
CA THR A 165 14.17 3.19 16.14
C THR A 165 12.93 3.72 15.43
N SER A 166 12.11 4.50 16.14
CA SER A 166 10.84 5.07 15.64
C SER A 166 11.02 6.16 14.56
N GLY A 167 12.16 6.20 13.88
CA GLY A 167 12.66 7.39 13.19
C GLY A 167 12.70 7.34 11.66
N GLY A 168 12.52 6.18 11.02
CA GLY A 168 12.69 6.12 9.57
C GLY A 168 11.88 5.04 8.87
N PHE A 169 11.07 5.47 7.90
CA PHE A 169 10.55 4.62 6.83
C PHE A 169 11.26 4.95 5.52
N SER A 170 11.62 3.93 4.76
CA SER A 170 12.09 4.05 3.38
C SER A 170 11.07 3.42 2.44
N ALA A 171 10.92 3.99 1.26
CA ALA A 171 10.23 3.35 0.16
C ALA A 171 11.25 2.97 -0.88
N ARG A 172 11.36 1.66 -1.13
CA ARG A 172 12.34 1.08 -2.06
C ARG A 172 11.66 0.55 -3.32
N GLY A 173 10.50 1.10 -3.69
CA GLY A 173 9.67 0.58 -4.77
C GLY A 173 9.08 -0.80 -4.48
N THR A 174 8.92 -1.16 -3.21
CA THR A 174 8.26 -2.41 -2.80
C THR A 174 6.76 -2.18 -2.78
N PHE A 175 6.03 -3.07 -3.45
CA PHE A 175 4.58 -2.98 -3.59
C PHE A 175 3.96 -4.35 -3.32
N ALA A 176 2.80 -4.36 -2.66
CA ALA A 176 2.09 -5.57 -2.31
C ALA A 176 1.58 -6.27 -3.57
N ALA A 177 1.88 -7.57 -3.67
CA ALA A 177 1.33 -8.44 -4.70
C ALA A 177 -0.21 -8.47 -4.62
N PRO A 178 -0.90 -8.74 -5.74
CA PRO A 178 -2.30 -8.43 -5.91
C PRO A 178 -3.23 -9.07 -4.87
N ALA A 179 -2.98 -10.31 -4.45
CA ALA A 179 -3.81 -10.93 -3.40
C ALA A 179 -3.65 -10.20 -2.06
N LEU A 180 -2.44 -9.83 -1.66
CA LEU A 180 -2.19 -9.02 -0.45
C LEU A 180 -2.80 -7.61 -0.59
N ARG A 181 -2.61 -6.96 -1.74
CA ARG A 181 -3.20 -5.63 -2.02
C ARG A 181 -4.73 -5.67 -1.96
N ALA A 182 -5.35 -6.73 -2.47
CA ALA A 182 -6.80 -6.92 -2.39
C ALA A 182 -7.28 -7.04 -0.93
N ARG A 183 -6.56 -7.77 -0.07
CA ARG A 183 -6.86 -7.84 1.39
C ARG A 183 -6.75 -6.50 2.08
N VAL A 184 -5.76 -5.71 1.69
CA VAL A 184 -5.48 -4.38 2.23
C VAL A 184 -6.61 -3.41 1.83
N MET A 185 -6.98 -3.37 0.55
CA MET A 185 -8.10 -2.57 0.05
C MET A 185 -9.44 -3.04 0.60
N ASP A 186 -9.58 -4.34 0.91
CA ASP A 186 -10.74 -4.90 1.61
C ASP A 186 -10.88 -4.46 3.07
N LYS A 187 -9.89 -3.74 3.60
CA LYS A 187 -9.84 -3.33 5.02
C LYS A 187 -10.12 -4.54 5.92
N SER A 188 -9.58 -5.69 5.49
CA SER A 188 -9.92 -7.00 6.03
C SER A 188 -9.36 -7.27 7.44
N GLY A 189 -8.62 -6.30 7.99
CA GLY A 189 -8.05 -6.35 9.33
C GLY A 189 -6.64 -6.93 9.35
N GLN A 190 -5.91 -6.61 10.42
CA GLN A 190 -4.48 -6.94 10.57
C GLN A 190 -4.20 -8.44 10.47
N GLN A 191 -5.07 -9.28 11.05
CA GLN A 191 -4.89 -10.73 11.07
C GLN A 191 -4.99 -11.35 9.67
N ARG A 192 -5.90 -10.87 8.83
CA ARG A 192 -6.06 -11.36 7.45
C ARG A 192 -4.90 -10.92 6.56
N VAL A 193 -4.36 -9.72 6.79
CA VAL A 193 -3.13 -9.25 6.13
C VAL A 193 -1.96 -10.16 6.48
N TRP A 194 -1.75 -10.47 7.76
CA TRP A 194 -0.68 -11.41 8.16
C TRP A 194 -0.88 -12.81 7.57
N ALA A 195 -2.08 -13.36 7.62
CA ALA A 195 -2.37 -14.65 7.03
C ALA A 195 -2.07 -14.69 5.52
N GLU A 196 -2.28 -13.58 4.79
CA GLU A 196 -1.93 -13.49 3.38
C GLU A 196 -0.40 -13.37 3.17
N VAL A 197 0.32 -12.64 4.03
CA VAL A 197 1.80 -12.64 4.02
C VAL A 197 2.35 -14.06 4.24
N ASP A 198 1.78 -14.82 5.17
CA ASP A 198 2.18 -16.20 5.41
C ASP A 198 1.89 -17.12 4.22
N ARG A 199 0.78 -16.90 3.50
CA ARG A 199 0.47 -17.64 2.27
C ARG A 199 1.52 -17.41 1.20
N TYR A 200 1.97 -16.17 1.00
CA TYR A 200 3.09 -15.88 0.10
C TYR A 200 4.38 -16.56 0.57
N ALA A 201 4.72 -16.43 1.85
CA ALA A 201 5.92 -17.05 2.42
C ALA A 201 5.91 -18.58 2.27
N ALA A 202 4.77 -19.23 2.50
CA ALA A 202 4.62 -20.67 2.32
C ALA A 202 4.71 -21.08 0.84
N ARG A 203 3.95 -20.41 -0.05
CA ARG A 203 3.94 -20.68 -1.49
C ARG A 203 5.33 -20.56 -2.10
N MET A 204 6.10 -19.57 -1.66
CA MET A 204 7.44 -19.29 -2.20
C MET A 204 8.56 -19.96 -1.43
N ALA A 205 8.25 -20.79 -0.42
CA ALA A 205 9.21 -21.40 0.50
C ALA A 205 10.22 -20.36 1.05
N ALA A 206 9.71 -19.24 1.55
CA ALA A 206 10.44 -18.09 2.07
C ALA A 206 10.02 -17.72 3.51
N PRO A 207 10.03 -18.67 4.48
CA PRO A 207 9.74 -18.34 5.87
C PRO A 207 10.80 -17.37 6.43
N SER A 208 10.40 -16.51 7.35
CA SER A 208 11.32 -15.62 8.06
C SER A 208 10.98 -15.53 9.54
N PRO A 209 11.96 -15.30 10.44
CA PRO A 209 11.71 -15.20 11.88
C PRO A 209 10.66 -14.15 12.25
N THR A 210 10.62 -13.04 11.50
CA THR A 210 9.68 -11.93 11.74
C THR A 210 8.41 -12.02 10.89
N ARG A 211 8.26 -13.07 10.07
CA ARG A 211 7.13 -13.23 9.12
C ARG A 211 6.95 -11.97 8.26
N SER A 212 8.07 -11.49 7.72
CA SER A 212 8.15 -10.26 6.93
C SER A 212 7.85 -10.54 5.47
N TYR A 213 6.94 -9.77 4.88
CA TYR A 213 6.73 -9.77 3.43
C TYR A 213 7.99 -9.41 2.64
N GLN A 214 8.82 -8.51 3.18
CA GLN A 214 10.08 -8.12 2.53
C GLN A 214 11.05 -9.30 2.40
N ALA A 215 11.03 -10.26 3.33
CA ALA A 215 11.87 -11.46 3.23
C ALA A 215 11.45 -12.37 2.06
N VAL A 216 10.16 -12.36 1.71
CA VAL A 216 9.66 -13.05 0.51
C VAL A 216 10.16 -12.37 -0.75
N ASP A 217 10.02 -11.03 -0.82
CA ASP A 217 10.50 -10.23 -1.95
C ASP A 217 12.04 -10.29 -2.12
N ASP A 218 12.77 -10.48 -1.02
CA ASP A 218 14.23 -10.63 -0.99
C ASP A 218 14.74 -12.08 -1.17
N LYS A 219 13.87 -13.06 -1.39
CA LYS A 219 14.34 -14.40 -1.73
C LYS A 219 15.03 -14.39 -3.11
N ALA A 220 16.19 -15.05 -3.23
CA ALA A 220 17.05 -14.92 -4.42
C ALA A 220 16.35 -15.38 -5.70
N GLU A 221 15.65 -16.51 -5.65
CA GLU A 221 14.89 -17.10 -6.76
C GLU A 221 13.71 -16.21 -7.15
N VAL A 222 13.05 -15.60 -6.17
CA VAL A 222 11.96 -14.64 -6.38
C VAL A 222 12.49 -13.38 -7.08
N ARG A 223 13.63 -12.84 -6.64
CA ARG A 223 14.28 -11.70 -7.32
C ARG A 223 14.72 -12.05 -8.74
N ALA A 224 15.24 -13.25 -8.97
CA ALA A 224 15.65 -13.69 -10.31
C ALA A 224 14.44 -13.78 -11.26
N HIS A 225 13.33 -14.37 -10.81
CA HIS A 225 12.07 -14.40 -11.58
C HIS A 225 11.56 -12.98 -11.88
N ARG A 226 11.58 -12.10 -10.87
CA ARG A 226 11.18 -10.70 -11.02
C ARG A 226 12.01 -9.97 -12.08
N GLN A 227 13.33 -10.13 -12.06
CA GLN A 227 14.22 -9.54 -13.07
C GLN A 227 13.92 -10.07 -14.47
N ALA A 228 13.63 -11.37 -14.61
CA ALA A 228 13.26 -11.95 -15.91
C ALA A 228 11.92 -11.39 -16.42
N VAL A 229 10.92 -11.21 -15.55
CA VAL A 229 9.65 -10.55 -15.89
C VAL A 229 9.88 -9.09 -16.31
N GLU A 230 10.67 -8.33 -15.54
CA GLU A 230 11.01 -6.93 -15.86
C GLU A 230 11.67 -6.80 -17.23
N GLN A 231 12.56 -7.73 -17.60
CA GLN A 231 13.21 -7.75 -18.91
C GLN A 231 12.23 -8.11 -20.04
N ALA A 232 11.38 -9.13 -19.84
CA ALA A 232 10.48 -9.63 -20.87
C ALA A 232 9.28 -8.71 -21.14
N VAL A 233 8.75 -8.06 -20.10
CA VAL A 233 7.60 -7.15 -20.19
C VAL A 233 8.03 -5.71 -20.51
N ASP A 234 9.26 -5.36 -20.14
CA ASP A 234 9.81 -4.00 -20.11
C ASP A 234 9.22 -3.14 -18.98
N THR A 235 10.11 -2.59 -18.15
CA THR A 235 9.77 -1.61 -17.11
C THR A 235 9.48 -0.23 -17.69
N ARG A 236 9.81 -0.01 -18.97
CA ARG A 236 9.39 1.16 -19.75
C ARG A 236 8.07 0.79 -20.42
N ALA A 237 6.97 1.23 -19.81
CA ALA A 237 5.65 1.09 -20.43
C ALA A 237 5.63 1.82 -21.81
N PRO A 238 4.80 1.38 -22.76
CA PRO A 238 4.67 2.04 -24.05
C PRO A 238 4.31 3.52 -23.90
N ALA A 239 4.79 4.34 -24.83
CA ALA A 239 4.46 5.77 -24.85
C ALA A 239 2.95 5.99 -24.88
N GLY A 240 2.45 6.86 -24.01
CA GLY A 240 1.02 7.17 -23.90
C GLY A 240 0.17 6.08 -23.26
N ALA A 241 0.76 5.01 -22.70
CA ALA A 241 0.00 4.08 -21.88
C ALA A 241 -0.50 4.78 -20.62
N LEU A 242 -1.77 4.56 -20.28
CA LEU A 242 -2.43 5.04 -19.07
C LEU A 242 -2.46 3.99 -17.96
N GLY A 243 -2.26 2.73 -18.32
CA GLY A 243 -2.44 1.64 -17.38
C GLY A 243 -2.11 0.28 -17.96
N ALA A 244 -2.40 -0.75 -17.17
CA ALA A 244 -2.22 -2.13 -17.54
C ALA A 244 -3.30 -3.02 -16.92
N ALA A 245 -3.80 -3.98 -17.68
CA ALA A 245 -4.56 -5.12 -17.17
C ALA A 245 -3.65 -6.35 -17.18
N VAL A 246 -3.54 -7.04 -16.05
CA VAL A 246 -2.59 -8.13 -15.84
C VAL A 246 -3.32 -9.42 -15.50
N PHE A 247 -2.95 -10.48 -16.21
CA PHE A 247 -3.39 -11.84 -15.95
C PHE A 247 -2.23 -12.69 -15.46
N VAL A 248 -2.50 -13.56 -14.49
CA VAL A 248 -1.59 -14.62 -14.06
C VAL A 248 -2.32 -15.95 -14.13
N ALA A 249 -1.76 -16.90 -14.88
CA ALA A 249 -2.35 -18.22 -15.11
C ALA A 249 -3.83 -18.13 -15.55
N GLY A 250 -4.15 -17.18 -16.44
CA GLY A 250 -5.48 -16.94 -16.98
C GLY A 250 -6.47 -16.23 -16.04
N ALA A 251 -6.13 -15.96 -14.79
CA ALA A 251 -6.94 -15.12 -13.90
C ALA A 251 -6.51 -13.66 -14.01
N LEU A 252 -7.48 -12.73 -14.09
CA LEU A 252 -7.16 -11.31 -13.97
C LEU A 252 -6.74 -11.05 -12.52
N THR A 253 -5.50 -10.59 -12.31
CA THR A 253 -4.97 -10.34 -10.97
C THR A 253 -4.94 -8.86 -10.62
N GLY A 254 -4.90 -7.98 -11.62
CA GLY A 254 -5.08 -6.57 -11.37
C GLY A 254 -5.21 -5.74 -12.64
N LEU A 255 -5.84 -4.59 -12.48
CA LEU A 255 -5.93 -3.55 -13.49
C LEU A 255 -5.67 -2.22 -12.79
N ASP A 256 -4.64 -1.50 -13.21
CA ASP A 256 -4.30 -0.16 -12.72
C ASP A 256 -4.41 0.84 -13.88
N LEU A 257 -5.03 1.99 -13.63
CA LEU A 257 -5.27 3.08 -14.57
C LEU A 257 -4.91 4.42 -13.92
N PHE A 258 -4.23 5.27 -14.67
CA PHE A 258 -3.92 6.65 -14.31
C PHE A 258 -4.46 7.56 -15.41
N ALA A 259 -4.86 8.78 -15.07
CA ALA A 259 -5.22 9.75 -16.12
C ALA A 259 -3.98 10.39 -16.77
N ASP A 260 -2.87 10.48 -16.05
CA ASP A 260 -1.58 10.98 -16.57
C ASP A 260 -0.69 9.80 -17.03
N PRO A 261 -0.39 9.66 -18.34
CA PRO A 261 0.53 8.65 -18.84
C PRO A 261 1.93 8.77 -18.23
N GLY A 262 2.38 9.99 -17.95
CA GLY A 262 3.68 10.25 -17.34
C GLY A 262 3.76 9.68 -15.93
N LEU A 263 2.69 9.82 -15.14
CA LEU A 263 2.60 9.21 -13.82
C LEU A 263 2.57 7.68 -13.90
N PHE A 264 1.77 7.10 -14.80
CA PHE A 264 1.74 5.64 -14.99
C PHE A 264 3.13 5.08 -15.31
N VAL A 265 3.87 5.69 -16.23
CA VAL A 265 5.23 5.23 -16.60
C VAL A 265 6.18 5.22 -15.39
N ARG A 266 6.06 6.18 -14.47
CA ARG A 266 6.89 6.24 -13.26
C ARG A 266 6.47 5.22 -12.19
N GLU A 267 5.18 4.90 -12.13
CA GLU A 267 4.60 3.93 -11.19
C GLU A 267 4.71 2.47 -11.68
N TRP A 268 4.75 2.26 -13.00
CA TRP A 268 4.72 0.94 -13.62
C TRP A 268 5.81 -0.03 -13.13
N PRO A 269 7.09 0.37 -12.93
CA PRO A 269 8.12 -0.56 -12.48
C PRO A 269 7.77 -1.28 -11.17
N LYS A 270 7.23 -0.58 -10.16
CA LYS A 270 6.88 -1.23 -8.89
C LYS A 270 5.58 -2.05 -8.98
N LEU A 271 4.62 -1.62 -9.79
CA LEU A 271 3.42 -2.40 -10.09
C LEU A 271 3.77 -3.72 -10.81
N LEU A 272 4.67 -3.67 -11.79
CA LEU A 272 5.15 -4.86 -12.51
C LEU A 272 5.87 -5.83 -11.56
N ARG A 273 6.70 -5.33 -10.63
CA ARG A 273 7.35 -6.17 -9.61
C ARG A 273 6.35 -6.91 -8.73
N ALA A 274 5.28 -6.25 -8.29
CA ALA A 274 4.22 -6.89 -7.51
C ALA A 274 3.49 -7.98 -8.31
N GLN A 275 3.22 -7.74 -9.60
CA GLN A 275 2.63 -8.74 -10.49
C GLN A 275 3.59 -9.90 -10.78
N ALA A 276 4.90 -9.62 -10.90
CA ALA A 276 5.93 -10.64 -11.06
C ALA A 276 5.95 -11.57 -9.84
N LEU A 277 5.85 -11.02 -8.63
CA LEU A 277 5.71 -11.81 -7.40
C LEU A 277 4.45 -12.69 -7.44
N GLU A 278 3.32 -12.17 -7.95
CA GLU A 278 2.11 -12.98 -8.08
C GLU A 278 2.30 -14.19 -9.01
N SER A 279 3.03 -13.99 -10.11
CA SER A 279 3.29 -15.01 -11.12
C SER A 279 4.34 -16.05 -10.74
N TYR A 280 5.11 -15.82 -9.67
CA TYR A 280 6.14 -16.76 -9.24
C TYR A 280 5.53 -18.11 -8.85
N ASP A 281 6.12 -19.20 -9.38
CA ASP A 281 5.66 -20.58 -9.19
C ASP A 281 4.20 -20.83 -9.62
N ARG A 282 3.70 -20.01 -10.56
CA ARG A 282 2.39 -20.21 -11.18
C ARG A 282 2.57 -20.86 -12.54
N ARG A 283 1.97 -22.04 -12.71
CA ARG A 283 1.99 -22.79 -13.97
C ARG A 283 1.41 -21.94 -15.11
N ALA A 284 2.16 -21.84 -16.21
CA ALA A 284 1.68 -21.24 -17.44
C ALA A 284 0.60 -22.12 -18.08
N LEU A 285 -0.38 -21.48 -18.73
CA LEU A 285 -1.31 -22.19 -19.59
C LEU A 285 -0.57 -22.59 -20.87
N GLU A 286 -0.83 -23.81 -21.37
CA GLU A 286 -0.22 -24.33 -22.59
C GLU A 286 -0.71 -23.52 -23.81
N ASP A 287 -2.03 -23.25 -23.86
CA ASP A 287 -2.65 -22.40 -24.87
C ASP A 287 -3.35 -21.20 -24.21
N VAL A 288 -2.89 -19.99 -24.56
CA VAL A 288 -3.47 -18.74 -24.05
C VAL A 288 -4.43 -18.18 -25.09
N ASP A 289 -5.74 -18.23 -24.80
CA ASP A 289 -6.77 -17.55 -25.58
C ASP A 289 -6.69 -16.02 -25.38
N GLU A 290 -5.82 -15.36 -26.15
CA GLU A 290 -5.65 -13.91 -26.08
C GLU A 290 -6.96 -13.16 -26.39
N ALA A 291 -7.78 -13.66 -27.32
CA ALA A 291 -9.06 -13.04 -27.67
C ALA A 291 -10.02 -13.07 -26.48
N GLY A 292 -10.12 -14.20 -25.79
CA GLY A 292 -10.89 -14.34 -24.55
C GLY A 292 -10.38 -13.46 -23.42
N LEU A 293 -9.06 -13.33 -23.25
CA LEU A 293 -8.49 -12.41 -22.26
C LEU A 293 -8.84 -10.94 -22.57
N ARG A 294 -8.70 -10.52 -23.84
CA ARG A 294 -9.09 -9.17 -24.29
C ARG A 294 -10.57 -8.90 -24.06
N ALA A 295 -11.43 -9.85 -24.41
CA ALA A 295 -12.88 -9.75 -24.21
C ALA A 295 -13.24 -9.58 -22.72
N ARG A 296 -12.53 -10.28 -21.82
CA ARG A 296 -12.74 -10.16 -20.37
C ARG A 296 -12.37 -8.78 -19.82
N VAL A 297 -11.29 -8.16 -20.32
CA VAL A 297 -10.93 -6.78 -19.95
C VAL A 297 -11.95 -5.80 -20.50
N ALA A 298 -12.35 -5.92 -21.76
CA ALA A 298 -13.36 -5.05 -22.36
C ALA A 298 -14.68 -5.10 -21.58
N ALA A 299 -15.18 -6.30 -21.28
CA ALA A 299 -16.39 -6.49 -20.49
C ALA A 299 -16.25 -5.98 -19.05
N LEU A 300 -15.05 -6.04 -18.46
CA LEU A 300 -14.78 -5.45 -17.16
C LEU A 300 -14.88 -3.92 -17.20
N LEU A 301 -14.26 -3.28 -18.18
CA LEU A 301 -14.27 -1.81 -18.34
C LEU A 301 -15.70 -1.31 -18.60
N GLU A 302 -16.47 -2.01 -19.44
CA GLU A 302 -17.88 -1.71 -19.69
C GLU A 302 -18.71 -1.77 -18.41
N ARG A 303 -18.61 -2.87 -17.63
CA ARG A 303 -19.30 -2.99 -16.34
C ARG A 303 -18.86 -1.91 -15.35
N ALA A 304 -17.57 -1.62 -15.28
CA ALA A 304 -17.03 -0.60 -14.38
C ALA A 304 -17.55 0.81 -14.74
N ALA A 305 -17.76 1.13 -16.02
CA ALA A 305 -18.29 2.43 -16.44
C ALA A 305 -19.74 2.67 -15.95
N GLY A 306 -20.53 1.61 -15.84
CA GLY A 306 -21.91 1.65 -15.34
C GLY A 306 -22.05 1.56 -13.83
N ILE A 307 -20.97 1.32 -13.08
CA ILE A 307 -21.07 0.91 -11.68
C ILE A 307 -21.35 2.08 -10.73
N GLU A 308 -22.16 1.78 -9.70
CA GLU A 308 -22.34 2.65 -8.55
C GLU A 308 -21.49 2.15 -7.37
N GLY A 309 -21.13 3.07 -6.50
CA GLY A 309 -20.28 2.77 -5.35
C GLY A 309 -20.39 3.83 -4.28
N THR A 310 -19.53 3.71 -3.26
CA THR A 310 -19.44 4.68 -2.17
C THR A 310 -18.40 5.72 -2.52
N VAL A 311 -18.76 7.01 -2.39
CA VAL A 311 -17.78 8.11 -2.45
C VAL A 311 -17.54 8.63 -1.06
N ARG A 312 -16.27 8.77 -0.68
CA ARG A 312 -15.87 9.36 0.61
C ARG A 312 -14.64 10.23 0.46
N ARG A 313 -14.38 11.07 1.46
CA ARG A 313 -13.09 11.76 1.58
C ARG A 313 -12.01 10.76 2.04
N GLY A 314 -10.83 10.87 1.45
CA GLY A 314 -9.62 10.15 1.90
C GLY A 314 -8.90 10.93 2.99
N ALA A 315 -7.73 10.42 3.42
CA ALA A 315 -6.86 11.13 4.36
C ALA A 315 -6.24 12.41 3.76
N GLY A 316 -5.96 12.39 2.46
CA GLY A 316 -5.42 13.53 1.70
C GLY A 316 -6.51 14.37 1.02
N VAL A 317 -6.12 15.13 -0.02
CA VAL A 317 -7.07 15.83 -0.88
C VAL A 317 -7.74 14.87 -1.87
N GLY A 318 -8.92 15.26 -2.34
CA GLY A 318 -9.72 14.46 -3.26
C GLY A 318 -10.74 13.55 -2.56
N ARG A 319 -11.32 12.65 -3.35
CA ARG A 319 -12.36 11.70 -2.93
C ARG A 319 -12.01 10.31 -3.44
N LEU A 320 -12.27 9.30 -2.63
CA LEU A 320 -12.18 7.89 -3.01
C LEU A 320 -13.56 7.41 -3.45
N PHE A 321 -13.65 6.91 -4.68
CA PHE A 321 -14.79 6.17 -5.20
C PHE A 321 -14.51 4.67 -5.09
N GLU A 322 -15.19 3.97 -4.20
CA GLU A 322 -15.01 2.55 -3.94
C GLU A 322 -16.22 1.76 -4.45
N PHE A 323 -15.99 0.69 -5.19
CA PHE A 323 -17.05 -0.11 -5.81
C PHE A 323 -16.75 -1.61 -5.74
N ARG A 324 -17.80 -2.42 -5.87
CA ARG A 324 -17.71 -3.89 -5.87
C ARG A 324 -18.17 -4.46 -7.20
N LEU A 325 -17.43 -5.46 -7.68
CA LEU A 325 -17.78 -6.28 -8.83
C LEU A 325 -18.20 -7.66 -8.34
N GLU A 326 -18.81 -8.47 -9.21
CA GLU A 326 -19.19 -9.85 -8.86
C GLU A 326 -18.00 -10.69 -8.35
N ARG A 327 -16.83 -10.48 -8.93
CA ARG A 327 -15.59 -11.21 -8.63
C ARG A 327 -14.40 -10.27 -8.44
N GLY A 328 -14.55 -9.30 -7.55
CA GLY A 328 -13.49 -8.36 -7.23
C GLY A 328 -14.03 -7.04 -6.70
N ARG A 329 -13.15 -6.06 -6.62
CA ARG A 329 -13.51 -4.70 -6.21
C ARG A 329 -12.58 -3.69 -6.85
N GLY A 330 -12.97 -2.43 -6.81
CA GLY A 330 -12.09 -1.36 -7.22
C GLY A 330 -12.19 -0.14 -6.35
N ALA A 331 -11.22 0.74 -6.54
CA ALA A 331 -11.20 2.07 -5.98
C ALA A 331 -10.60 3.03 -7.00
N ALA A 332 -11.10 4.27 -7.01
CA ALA A 332 -10.53 5.36 -7.78
C ALA A 332 -10.35 6.59 -6.88
N LEU A 333 -9.15 7.17 -6.89
CA LEU A 333 -8.88 8.47 -6.28
C LEU A 333 -9.18 9.57 -7.30
N VAL A 334 -10.11 10.45 -6.96
CA VAL A 334 -10.55 11.57 -7.79
C VAL A 334 -10.16 12.88 -7.13
N ALA A 335 -9.41 13.73 -7.83
CA ALA A 335 -9.02 15.06 -7.37
C ALA A 335 -9.16 16.06 -8.52
N GLU A 336 -9.60 17.29 -8.22
CA GLU A 336 -9.73 18.38 -9.21
C GLU A 336 -10.49 17.97 -10.49
N GLY A 337 -11.56 17.16 -10.35
CA GLY A 337 -12.42 16.75 -11.47
C GLY A 337 -11.82 15.69 -12.41
N GLN A 338 -10.69 15.10 -12.06
CA GLN A 338 -10.03 14.02 -12.79
C GLN A 338 -9.69 12.83 -11.87
N VAL A 339 -9.61 11.63 -12.46
CA VAL A 339 -9.09 10.46 -11.76
C VAL A 339 -7.58 10.58 -11.69
N VAL A 340 -6.99 10.44 -10.51
CA VAL A 340 -5.54 10.37 -10.33
C VAL A 340 -5.06 8.96 -10.62
N HIS A 341 -5.71 8.00 -9.98
CA HIS A 341 -5.44 6.59 -10.09
C HIS A 341 -6.73 5.79 -9.83
N ALA A 342 -6.89 4.67 -10.52
CA ALA A 342 -7.93 3.69 -10.26
C ALA A 342 -7.36 2.28 -10.38
N ALA A 343 -7.76 1.41 -9.45
CA ALA A 343 -7.38 0.01 -9.44
C ALA A 343 -8.61 -0.90 -9.36
N VAL A 344 -8.52 -2.05 -10.01
CA VAL A 344 -9.47 -3.17 -9.89
C VAL A 344 -8.68 -4.45 -9.60
N LEU A 345 -9.08 -5.16 -8.54
CA LEU A 345 -8.48 -6.41 -8.06
C LEU A 345 -9.55 -7.47 -7.78
#